data_AF-A0A139N8V5-F1
#
_entry.id   AF-A0A139N8V5-F1
#
_cell.length_a   1.000
_cell.length_b   1.000
_cell.length_c   1.000
_cell.angle_alpha   90.00
_cell.angle_beta   90.00
_cell.angle_gamma   90.00
#
_symmetry.space_group_name_H-M   'P 1'
#
loop_
_entity.id
_entity.type
_entity.pdbx_description
1 polymer ?
#
loop_
_entity_poly.entity_id
_entity_poly.type
_entity_poly.pdbx_seq_one_letter_code
_entity_poly.pdbx_strand_id
1 'polypeptide(L)'
;MKKEEFLKRMKEEFPDAQKNETKSYTSFQVKKNLNGKLQNFIEIHFQKEGTKIGIISKCLNKSELSKFDKKPATHRWTLDAEYVITSEEKFNEILPYINKSYLFIEGEGSKEKEIKMPENIDKYKNILLSSKNIILRGAPGTGKTYLAKEIAKELTDGNEDQIGFVQFHPSYDYTDFVEGLRPVSNDNSQISFELQDGIFKKFCQKANEAQKTGGQDNFDEAWNDYLEYVNNRDEKEHLTDFSYLTVNSRNNFNVNYESKSQGTVLTKSYVYELYKDENYLKQIYYRSQGKKVLETLRKKLGLKDYISPTEIDTDKKFIFIIDEINRGEISKIFGELFFSIDPGYRGERGSVSTQYANLHETDDKFYIPENVYIIGTMNDIDRSVDTFDFAMRRRFRFVEVTAESQLYILDNELDGHEEEAKKRLRNLNATIENVQELNSHYHIGPSYFLKLKDVDFDYEILWSDYLKPLLEDYLRGSYEEAETLDTLKEAFDLTNNEQTDQQDTGDDNANH
;
A
#
# COMPACT_ATOMS: atom_id res chain seq x y z
N MET A 1 -11.39 44.07 -6.85
CA MET A 1 -10.49 44.04 -8.01
C MET A 1 -11.03 44.94 -9.12
N LYS A 2 -10.20 45.78 -9.73
CA LYS A 2 -10.55 46.59 -10.90
C LYS A 2 -10.50 45.74 -12.18
N LYS A 3 -11.18 46.18 -13.25
CA LYS A 3 -11.23 45.45 -14.52
C LYS A 3 -9.83 45.17 -15.13
N GLU A 4 -8.94 46.16 -15.11
CA GLU A 4 -7.61 46.06 -15.71
C GLU A 4 -6.67 45.17 -14.90
N GLU A 5 -6.76 45.28 -13.56
CA GLU A 5 -6.09 44.45 -12.56
C GLU A 5 -6.50 42.98 -12.71
N PHE A 6 -7.81 42.70 -12.78
CA PHE A 6 -8.36 41.37 -13.07
C PHE A 6 -7.90 40.83 -14.43
N LEU A 7 -7.95 41.63 -15.50
CA LEU A 7 -7.52 41.20 -16.84
C LEU A 7 -6.01 40.95 -16.93
N LYS A 8 -5.18 41.69 -16.17
CA LYS A 8 -3.75 41.41 -16.03
C LYS A 8 -3.54 40.07 -15.33
N ARG A 9 -4.16 39.87 -14.16
CA ARG A 9 -4.01 38.63 -13.38
C ARG A 9 -4.49 37.40 -14.16
N MET A 10 -5.66 37.47 -14.80
CA MET A 10 -6.15 36.37 -15.65
C MET A 10 -5.22 36.04 -16.83
N LYS A 11 -4.40 36.98 -17.32
CA LYS A 11 -3.41 36.69 -18.37
C LYS A 11 -2.08 36.16 -17.82
N GLU A 12 -1.79 36.41 -16.54
CA GLU A 12 -0.66 35.79 -15.83
C GLU A 12 -0.97 34.33 -15.50
N GLU A 13 -2.19 34.02 -15.03
CA GLU A 13 -2.62 32.66 -14.68
C GLU A 13 -2.98 31.82 -15.94
N PHE A 14 -3.53 32.44 -16.99
CA PHE A 14 -4.00 31.75 -18.21
C PHE A 14 -3.47 32.44 -19.49
N PRO A 15 -2.21 32.21 -19.88
CA PRO A 15 -1.57 32.95 -20.98
C PRO A 15 -2.24 32.73 -22.36
N ASP A 16 -2.75 31.52 -22.63
CA ASP A 16 -3.41 31.15 -23.89
C ASP A 16 -4.91 31.49 -23.95
N ALA A 17 -5.43 32.23 -22.97
CA ALA A 17 -6.83 32.64 -22.88
C ALA A 17 -7.25 33.55 -24.04
N GLN A 18 -8.01 33.00 -25.01
CA GLN A 18 -8.53 33.77 -26.13
C GLN A 18 -9.73 34.65 -25.76
N LYS A 19 -9.66 35.93 -26.14
CA LYS A 19 -10.77 36.90 -26.02
C LYS A 19 -11.77 36.69 -27.16
N ASN A 20 -13.05 36.57 -26.82
CA ASN A 20 -14.15 36.47 -27.78
C ASN A 20 -14.86 37.83 -27.89
N GLU A 21 -15.30 38.23 -29.09
CA GLU A 21 -15.72 39.62 -29.35
C GLU A 21 -17.24 39.85 -29.20
N THR A 22 -18.03 38.80 -29.04
CA THR A 22 -19.49 38.89 -29.00
C THR A 22 -20.04 39.34 -27.65
N LYS A 23 -20.00 40.66 -27.40
CA LYS A 23 -20.65 41.39 -26.29
C LYS A 23 -20.12 41.07 -24.89
N SER A 24 -19.02 41.72 -24.52
CA SER A 24 -18.53 41.88 -23.13
C SER A 24 -17.91 40.65 -22.44
N TYR A 25 -17.95 39.46 -23.04
CA TYR A 25 -17.42 38.24 -22.43
C TYR A 25 -15.95 38.00 -22.78
N THR A 26 -15.15 37.55 -21.81
CA THR A 26 -14.06 36.63 -22.11
C THR A 26 -14.64 35.22 -22.07
N SER A 27 -14.40 34.39 -23.09
CA SER A 27 -14.90 33.03 -23.14
C SER A 27 -13.87 32.06 -23.69
N PHE A 28 -13.44 31.12 -22.87
CA PHE A 28 -12.45 30.11 -23.20
C PHE A 28 -13.09 29.07 -24.12
N GLN A 29 -13.03 29.27 -25.45
CA GLN A 29 -13.56 28.32 -26.43
C GLN A 29 -12.57 27.17 -26.66
N VAL A 30 -12.22 26.46 -25.58
CA VAL A 30 -11.31 25.32 -25.65
C VAL A 30 -11.96 24.17 -26.43
N LYS A 31 -11.13 23.38 -27.12
CA LYS A 31 -11.47 22.60 -28.33
C LYS A 31 -12.82 21.87 -28.26
N LYS A 32 -13.61 21.99 -29.34
CA LYS A 32 -14.68 21.02 -29.65
C LYS A 32 -14.09 19.62 -29.66
N ASN A 33 -14.81 18.64 -29.09
CA ASN A 33 -14.47 17.24 -29.33
C ASN A 33 -14.77 16.87 -30.81
N LEU A 34 -14.36 15.66 -31.23
CA LEU A 34 -14.61 15.13 -32.58
C LEU A 34 -16.09 15.18 -33.02
N ASN A 35 -17.02 15.21 -32.05
CA ASN A 35 -18.47 15.27 -32.26
C ASN A 35 -19.05 16.70 -32.12
N GLY A 36 -18.21 17.74 -32.10
CA GLY A 36 -18.59 19.14 -32.23
C GLY A 36 -19.19 19.83 -30.98
N LYS A 37 -19.31 19.14 -29.84
CA LYS A 37 -19.89 19.70 -28.60
C LYS A 37 -18.82 20.37 -27.72
N LEU A 38 -19.17 21.51 -27.13
CA LEU A 38 -18.45 22.07 -25.98
C LEU A 38 -18.67 21.17 -24.74
N GLN A 39 -17.70 21.15 -23.82
CA GLN A 39 -17.77 20.37 -22.59
C GLN A 39 -17.65 21.21 -21.31
N ASN A 40 -16.66 22.11 -21.26
CA ASN A 40 -16.50 23.14 -20.23
C ASN A 40 -16.54 24.53 -20.87
N PHE A 41 -16.91 25.56 -20.10
CA PHE A 41 -16.99 26.96 -20.54
C PHE A 41 -16.94 27.89 -19.33
N ILE A 42 -16.15 28.96 -19.39
CA ILE A 42 -16.10 30.02 -18.37
C ILE A 42 -16.47 31.35 -19.05
N GLU A 43 -17.39 32.08 -18.44
CA GLU A 43 -17.92 33.37 -18.93
C GLU A 43 -17.60 34.47 -17.91
N ILE A 44 -17.17 35.64 -18.37
CA ILE A 44 -16.75 36.75 -17.49
C ILE A 44 -17.52 38.03 -17.83
N HIS A 45 -18.19 38.62 -16.84
CA HIS A 45 -19.01 39.83 -16.95
C HIS A 45 -18.49 40.93 -16.01
N PHE A 46 -18.00 42.03 -16.56
CA PHE A 46 -17.61 43.20 -15.74
C PHE A 46 -18.83 44.02 -15.35
N GLN A 47 -19.08 44.15 -14.05
CA GLN A 47 -20.19 44.91 -13.48
C GLN A 47 -19.67 46.11 -12.66
N LYS A 48 -20.56 47.00 -12.19
CA LYS A 48 -20.16 48.16 -11.39
C LYS A 48 -19.64 47.81 -9.99
N GLU A 49 -20.09 46.68 -9.44
CA GLU A 49 -19.82 46.25 -8.06
C GLU A 49 -18.77 45.13 -7.97
N GLY A 50 -18.33 44.58 -9.11
CA GLY A 50 -17.32 43.52 -9.18
C GLY A 50 -17.20 42.88 -10.56
N THR A 51 -16.32 41.89 -10.67
CA THR A 51 -16.24 41.01 -11.84
C THR A 51 -17.02 39.74 -11.55
N LYS A 52 -18.07 39.47 -12.33
CA LYS A 52 -18.88 38.27 -12.20
C LYS A 52 -18.38 37.18 -13.14
N ILE A 53 -18.23 35.95 -12.63
CA ILE A 53 -17.87 34.77 -13.42
C ILE A 53 -19.04 33.79 -13.42
N GLY A 54 -19.30 33.15 -14.56
CA GLY A 54 -20.16 31.99 -14.70
C GLY A 54 -19.35 30.80 -15.21
N ILE A 55 -19.63 29.59 -14.71
CA ILE A 55 -18.90 28.37 -15.07
C ILE A 55 -19.88 27.28 -15.51
N ILE A 56 -19.51 26.58 -16.59
CA ILE A 56 -19.99 25.25 -16.97
C ILE A 56 -18.79 24.32 -16.86
N SER A 57 -18.86 23.31 -15.99
CA SER A 57 -17.72 22.43 -15.74
C SER A 57 -18.16 21.07 -15.26
N LYS A 58 -17.84 20.03 -16.05
CA LYS A 58 -18.10 18.63 -15.67
C LYS A 58 -17.12 18.10 -14.62
N CYS A 59 -16.13 18.91 -14.26
CA CYS A 59 -14.97 18.53 -13.45
C CYS A 59 -15.13 18.92 -11.97
N LEU A 60 -16.11 19.79 -11.68
CA LEU A 60 -16.46 20.21 -10.33
C LEU A 60 -17.54 19.27 -9.78
N ASN A 61 -17.30 18.72 -8.60
CA ASN A 61 -18.26 17.83 -7.94
C ASN A 61 -19.40 18.64 -7.26
N LYS A 62 -20.40 17.95 -6.69
CA LYS A 62 -21.57 18.58 -6.07
C LYS A 62 -21.27 19.48 -4.85
N SER A 63 -20.20 19.23 -4.09
CA SER A 63 -19.80 20.10 -2.96
C SER A 63 -18.97 21.29 -3.44
N GLU A 64 -18.13 21.12 -4.47
CA GLU A 64 -17.39 22.22 -5.10
C GLU A 64 -18.35 23.22 -5.76
N LEU A 65 -19.34 22.74 -6.52
CA LEU A 65 -20.42 23.56 -7.08
C LEU A 65 -21.33 24.21 -6.02
N SER A 66 -21.22 23.83 -4.74
CA SER A 66 -21.98 24.49 -3.67
C SER A 66 -21.28 25.74 -3.09
N LYS A 67 -20.02 25.99 -3.47
CA LYS A 67 -19.29 27.24 -3.17
C LYS A 67 -19.63 28.40 -4.11
N PHE A 68 -20.52 28.17 -5.07
CA PHE A 68 -20.94 29.13 -6.08
C PHE A 68 -22.43 29.48 -5.91
N ASP A 69 -22.78 30.72 -6.23
CA ASP A 69 -24.18 31.17 -6.27
C ASP A 69 -24.92 30.47 -7.41
N LYS A 70 -25.94 29.68 -7.08
CA LYS A 70 -26.78 29.02 -8.07
C LYS A 70 -27.79 29.99 -8.68
N LYS A 71 -27.83 30.04 -10.02
CA LYS A 71 -28.91 30.67 -10.78
C LYS A 71 -30.03 29.67 -11.10
N PRO A 72 -31.31 30.09 -11.14
CA PRO A 72 -32.36 29.30 -11.77
C PRO A 72 -32.15 29.23 -13.29
N ALA A 73 -32.49 28.10 -13.90
CA ALA A 73 -32.27 27.84 -15.33
C ALA A 73 -33.12 28.76 -16.23
N THR A 74 -32.46 29.57 -17.07
CA THR A 74 -33.10 30.40 -18.09
C THR A 74 -32.64 30.01 -19.51
N HIS A 75 -33.53 30.11 -20.49
CA HIS A 75 -33.39 29.42 -21.77
C HIS A 75 -32.32 30.02 -22.70
N ARG A 76 -31.10 29.46 -22.65
CA ARG A 76 -30.38 28.93 -23.85
C ARG A 76 -29.09 28.17 -23.53
N TRP A 77 -28.50 28.41 -22.36
CA TRP A 77 -27.42 27.60 -21.79
C TRP A 77 -27.65 27.50 -20.27
N THR A 78 -27.35 26.34 -19.67
CA THR A 78 -27.31 26.19 -18.21
C THR A 78 -25.88 26.41 -17.74
N LEU A 79 -25.63 27.56 -17.09
CA LEU A 79 -24.47 27.73 -16.22
C LEU A 79 -24.66 26.82 -15.00
N ASP A 80 -23.64 26.05 -14.62
CA ASP A 80 -23.67 25.19 -13.43
C ASP A 80 -23.47 26.03 -12.15
N ALA A 81 -22.77 27.16 -12.28
CA ALA A 81 -22.33 28.03 -11.21
C ALA A 81 -22.19 29.50 -11.65
N GLU A 82 -22.44 30.45 -10.74
CA GLU A 82 -22.02 31.86 -10.85
C GLU A 82 -21.32 32.32 -9.56
N TYR A 83 -20.45 33.34 -9.63
CA TYR A 83 -19.83 33.97 -8.45
C TYR A 83 -19.44 35.42 -8.76
N VAL A 84 -19.43 36.31 -7.75
CA VAL A 84 -19.07 37.74 -7.91
C VAL A 84 -17.79 38.10 -7.13
N ILE A 85 -16.73 38.40 -7.87
CA ILE A 85 -15.42 38.81 -7.34
C ILE A 85 -15.43 40.31 -7.07
N THR A 86 -15.36 40.69 -5.79
CA THR A 86 -15.27 42.09 -5.34
C THR A 86 -13.88 42.47 -4.81
N SER A 87 -13.16 41.54 -4.17
CA SER A 87 -11.78 41.70 -3.66
C SER A 87 -10.80 40.69 -4.28
N GLU A 88 -9.50 40.83 -3.99
CA GLU A 88 -8.46 39.86 -4.38
C GLU A 88 -8.64 38.52 -3.65
N GLU A 89 -9.03 38.56 -2.38
CA GLU A 89 -9.30 37.35 -1.57
C GLU A 89 -10.42 36.52 -2.20
N LYS A 90 -11.47 37.20 -2.71
CA LYS A 90 -12.57 36.56 -3.44
C LYS A 90 -12.20 36.07 -4.84
N PHE A 91 -11.08 36.53 -5.42
CA PHE A 91 -10.53 35.90 -6.62
C PHE A 91 -9.79 34.61 -6.25
N ASN A 92 -8.90 34.69 -5.26
CA ASN A 92 -8.12 33.56 -4.76
C ASN A 92 -9.00 32.44 -4.16
N GLU A 93 -10.15 32.77 -3.58
CA GLU A 93 -11.15 31.79 -3.09
C GLU A 93 -11.67 30.86 -4.22
N ILE A 94 -11.84 31.38 -5.44
CA ILE A 94 -12.42 30.62 -6.56
C ILE A 94 -11.42 30.21 -7.64
N LEU A 95 -10.21 30.80 -7.66
CA LEU A 95 -9.15 30.49 -8.62
C LEU A 95 -8.83 28.98 -8.73
N PRO A 96 -8.78 28.17 -7.64
CA PRO A 96 -8.61 26.72 -7.75
C PRO A 96 -9.67 26.04 -8.63
N TYR A 97 -10.94 26.45 -8.53
CA TYR A 97 -12.04 25.87 -9.31
C TYR A 97 -12.05 26.34 -10.77
N ILE A 98 -11.51 27.53 -11.04
CA ILE A 98 -11.23 28.01 -12.40
C ILE A 98 -10.10 27.16 -12.99
N ASN A 99 -8.97 27.00 -12.28
CA ASN A 99 -7.83 26.17 -12.69
C ASN A 99 -8.25 24.73 -12.96
N LYS A 100 -8.97 24.08 -12.04
CA LYS A 100 -9.49 22.71 -12.19
C LYS A 100 -10.42 22.55 -13.40
N SER A 101 -11.18 23.59 -13.73
CA SER A 101 -12.06 23.60 -14.91
C SER A 101 -11.32 23.88 -16.24
N TYR A 102 -10.15 24.53 -16.16
CA TYR A 102 -9.26 24.88 -17.28
C TYR A 102 -8.33 23.72 -17.65
N LEU A 103 -7.55 23.20 -16.68
CA LEU A 103 -6.54 22.14 -16.84
C LEU A 103 -7.11 20.87 -17.49
N PHE A 104 -8.31 20.45 -17.08
CA PHE A 104 -9.02 19.30 -17.65
C PHE A 104 -9.20 19.38 -19.19
N ILE A 105 -9.20 20.58 -19.78
CA ILE A 105 -9.42 20.79 -21.22
C ILE A 105 -8.12 20.92 -22.03
N GLU A 106 -6.97 21.11 -21.39
CA GLU A 106 -5.66 21.03 -22.05
C GLU A 106 -5.20 19.57 -22.21
N GLY A 107 -5.76 18.66 -21.40
CA GLY A 107 -5.39 17.24 -21.36
C GLY A 107 -4.44 16.91 -20.21
N GLU A 108 -3.86 17.93 -19.57
CA GLU A 108 -3.02 17.82 -18.38
C GLU A 108 -3.88 17.91 -17.11
N GLY A 109 -4.23 16.76 -16.56
CA GLY A 109 -4.99 16.68 -15.32
C GLY A 109 -4.20 17.20 -14.12
N SER A 110 -4.64 18.34 -13.58
CA SER A 110 -4.48 18.75 -12.17
C SER A 110 -3.11 18.54 -11.52
N LYS A 111 -2.25 19.55 -11.62
CA LYS A 111 -1.24 19.84 -10.59
C LYS A 111 -1.75 20.96 -9.66
N GLU A 112 -2.70 20.63 -8.80
CA GLU A 112 -2.91 21.42 -7.57
C GLU A 112 -1.74 21.16 -6.60
N LYS A 113 -1.57 22.03 -5.59
CA LYS A 113 -0.55 21.85 -4.54
C LYS A 113 -1.02 20.85 -3.48
N GLU A 114 -1.24 19.62 -3.89
CA GLU A 114 -1.11 18.48 -2.98
C GLU A 114 0.38 18.28 -2.64
N ILE A 115 0.65 17.50 -1.59
CA ILE A 115 1.98 16.96 -1.32
C ILE A 115 2.43 16.23 -2.59
N LYS A 116 3.66 16.49 -3.09
CA LYS A 116 4.16 15.97 -4.39
C LYS A 116 3.91 14.45 -4.50
N MET A 117 2.81 14.04 -5.13
CA MET A 117 2.66 12.69 -5.65
C MET A 117 3.69 12.54 -6.76
N PRO A 118 4.71 11.67 -6.62
CA PRO A 118 5.65 11.45 -7.70
C PRO A 118 4.92 10.72 -8.82
N GLU A 119 5.04 11.22 -10.05
CA GLU A 119 4.51 10.60 -11.28
C GLU A 119 4.99 9.13 -11.44
N ASN A 120 6.02 8.75 -10.69
CA ASN A 120 6.57 7.40 -10.61
C ASN A 120 5.75 6.44 -9.71
N ILE A 121 5.04 6.90 -8.66
CA ILE A 121 4.26 5.99 -7.78
C ILE A 121 3.07 5.38 -8.54
N ASP A 122 2.33 6.20 -9.30
CA ASP A 122 1.22 5.72 -10.15
C ASP A 122 1.64 4.60 -11.11
N LYS A 123 2.84 4.69 -11.68
CA LYS A 123 3.41 3.66 -12.54
C LYS A 123 3.55 2.32 -11.78
N TYR A 124 4.17 2.30 -10.61
CA TYR A 124 4.32 1.06 -9.83
C TYR A 124 3.00 0.54 -9.28
N LYS A 125 2.11 1.44 -8.83
CA LYS A 125 0.74 1.13 -8.38
C LYS A 125 -0.08 0.44 -9.48
N ASN A 126 -0.11 1.01 -10.69
CA ASN A 126 -0.81 0.41 -11.82
C ASN A 126 -0.19 -0.92 -12.26
N ILE A 127 1.15 -1.05 -12.18
CA ILE A 127 1.81 -2.34 -12.43
C ILE A 127 1.35 -3.38 -11.39
N LEU A 128 1.36 -3.07 -10.09
CA LEU A 128 0.91 -3.96 -9.03
C LEU A 128 -0.56 -4.36 -9.17
N LEU A 129 -1.44 -3.39 -9.47
CA LEU A 129 -2.85 -3.65 -9.75
C LEU A 129 -3.04 -4.62 -10.91
N SER A 130 -2.21 -4.53 -11.97
CA SER A 130 -2.26 -5.40 -13.15
C SER A 130 -1.69 -6.81 -12.93
N SER A 131 -0.66 -6.99 -12.08
CA SER A 131 0.06 -8.26 -11.94
C SER A 131 -0.18 -9.00 -10.63
N LYS A 132 -0.89 -8.40 -9.65
CA LYS A 132 -1.04 -8.84 -8.25
C LYS A 132 0.26 -8.91 -7.45
N ASN A 133 1.36 -9.38 -8.04
CA ASN A 133 2.67 -9.45 -7.42
C ASN A 133 3.71 -8.68 -8.25
N ILE A 134 4.58 -7.93 -7.57
CA ILE A 134 5.77 -7.29 -8.16
C ILE A 134 7.01 -7.58 -7.34
N ILE A 135 8.18 -7.50 -7.97
CA ILE A 135 9.46 -7.38 -7.28
C ILE A 135 10.11 -6.08 -7.74
N LEU A 136 10.28 -5.14 -6.82
CA LEU A 136 11.04 -3.92 -6.99
C LEU A 136 12.53 -4.27 -6.84
N ARG A 137 13.23 -4.30 -7.97
CA ARG A 137 14.68 -4.53 -8.04
C ARG A 137 15.43 -3.22 -8.29
N GLY A 138 16.72 -3.20 -8.01
CA GLY A 138 17.60 -2.07 -8.32
C GLY A 138 18.83 -2.07 -7.42
N ALA A 139 19.72 -1.11 -7.67
CA ALA A 139 20.90 -0.84 -6.87
C ALA A 139 20.56 -0.44 -5.40
N PRO A 140 21.48 -0.52 -4.43
CA PRO A 140 21.17 -0.16 -3.04
C PRO A 140 20.88 1.34 -2.87
N GLY A 141 20.10 1.69 -1.85
CA GLY A 141 19.71 3.07 -1.57
C GLY A 141 18.71 3.70 -2.56
N THR A 142 18.18 2.96 -3.53
CA THR A 142 17.13 3.47 -4.45
C THR A 142 15.73 3.46 -3.84
N GLY A 143 15.60 3.62 -2.52
CA GLY A 143 14.31 3.83 -1.84
C GLY A 143 13.28 2.70 -1.94
N LYS A 144 13.62 1.52 -2.48
CA LYS A 144 12.68 0.44 -2.84
C LYS A 144 11.69 0.08 -1.73
N THR A 145 12.17 -0.10 -0.50
CA THR A 145 11.35 -0.42 0.68
C THR A 145 10.45 0.73 1.13
N TYR A 146 10.89 1.98 0.92
CA TYR A 146 10.06 3.17 1.15
C TYR A 146 8.94 3.26 0.09
N LEU A 147 9.31 3.15 -1.19
CA LEU A 147 8.37 3.09 -2.32
C LEU A 147 7.31 1.98 -2.15
N ALA A 148 7.70 0.79 -1.70
CA ALA A 148 6.78 -0.30 -1.38
C ALA A 148 5.76 0.09 -0.30
N LYS A 149 6.19 0.81 0.75
CA LYS A 149 5.32 1.28 1.85
C LYS A 149 4.39 2.40 1.41
N GLU A 150 4.84 3.33 0.56
CA GLU A 150 3.96 4.39 0.04
C GLU A 150 2.91 3.83 -0.93
N ILE A 151 3.26 2.89 -1.82
CA ILE A 151 2.29 2.17 -2.67
C ILE A 151 1.27 1.42 -1.79
N ALA A 152 1.73 0.81 -0.69
CA ALA A 152 0.84 0.08 0.22
C ALA A 152 -0.14 0.98 0.95
N LYS A 153 0.32 2.12 1.50
CA LYS A 153 -0.54 3.15 2.09
C LYS A 153 -1.57 3.67 1.09
N GLU A 154 -1.14 4.03 -0.12
CA GLU A 154 -2.01 4.63 -1.13
C GLU A 154 -3.11 3.65 -1.60
N LEU A 155 -2.79 2.36 -1.72
CA LEU A 155 -3.78 1.34 -2.12
C LEU A 155 -4.75 0.91 -1.01
N THR A 156 -4.53 1.35 0.23
CA THR A 156 -5.29 0.98 1.44
C THR A 156 -5.88 2.19 2.18
N ASP A 157 -5.83 3.38 1.58
CA ASP A 157 -6.21 4.66 2.21
C ASP A 157 -5.53 4.90 3.58
N GLY A 158 -4.32 4.37 3.74
CA GLY A 158 -3.52 4.42 4.98
C GLY A 158 -3.87 3.39 6.05
N ASN A 159 -4.74 2.41 5.78
CA ASN A 159 -5.16 1.43 6.78
C ASN A 159 -4.09 0.36 7.06
N GLU A 160 -3.40 0.47 8.19
CA GLU A 160 -2.32 -0.46 8.60
C GLU A 160 -2.78 -1.91 8.75
N ASP A 161 -4.05 -2.18 9.11
CA ASP A 161 -4.59 -3.55 9.18
C ASP A 161 -4.64 -4.26 7.80
N GLN A 162 -4.57 -3.49 6.72
CA GLN A 162 -4.51 -3.96 5.33
C GLN A 162 -3.08 -4.07 4.79
N ILE A 163 -2.06 -3.74 5.60
CA ILE A 163 -0.63 -3.75 5.21
C ILE A 163 0.14 -4.77 6.04
N GLY A 164 0.67 -5.80 5.38
CA GLY A 164 1.63 -6.73 5.97
C GLY A 164 3.06 -6.32 5.63
N PHE A 165 4.00 -6.50 6.55
CA PHE A 165 5.43 -6.30 6.32
C PHE A 165 6.24 -7.42 6.98
N VAL A 166 7.19 -7.98 6.23
CA VAL A 166 8.22 -8.90 6.73
C VAL A 166 9.54 -8.58 6.01
N GLN A 167 10.67 -8.88 6.64
CA GLN A 167 11.98 -8.92 5.98
C GLN A 167 12.50 -10.36 6.00
N PHE A 168 12.95 -10.87 4.86
CA PHE A 168 13.53 -12.21 4.78
C PHE A 168 15.01 -12.23 5.18
N HIS A 169 15.40 -13.35 5.77
CA HIS A 169 16.78 -13.64 6.19
C HIS A 169 17.09 -15.12 5.92
N PRO A 170 18.36 -15.55 5.81
CA PRO A 170 18.70 -16.90 5.36
C PRO A 170 18.16 -18.06 6.23
N SER A 171 17.72 -17.77 7.45
CA SER A 171 17.06 -18.73 8.36
C SER A 171 15.53 -18.63 8.39
N TYR A 172 14.89 -17.86 7.51
CA TYR A 172 13.43 -17.72 7.46
C TYR A 172 12.83 -18.95 6.77
N ASP A 173 11.76 -19.53 7.33
CA ASP A 173 11.14 -20.72 6.76
C ASP A 173 9.60 -20.71 6.78
N TYR A 174 9.02 -21.84 6.35
CA TYR A 174 7.58 -22.08 6.27
C TYR A 174 6.86 -21.95 7.62
N THR A 175 7.53 -22.28 8.73
CA THR A 175 6.92 -22.32 10.07
C THR A 175 6.65 -20.93 10.65
N ASP A 176 7.42 -19.93 10.23
CA ASP A 176 7.19 -18.52 10.53
C ASP A 176 6.25 -17.84 9.52
N PHE A 177 6.30 -18.28 8.26
CA PHE A 177 5.53 -17.65 7.17
C PHE A 177 4.09 -18.15 7.04
N VAL A 178 3.90 -19.48 7.02
CA VAL A 178 2.62 -20.14 6.71
C VAL A 178 2.01 -20.75 7.95
N GLU A 179 2.62 -21.77 8.56
CA GLU A 179 2.16 -22.38 9.81
C GLU A 179 3.23 -23.34 10.37
N GLY A 180 3.29 -23.50 11.69
CA GLY A 180 4.23 -24.43 12.32
C GLY A 180 3.91 -24.79 13.76
N LEU A 181 4.46 -25.91 14.23
CA LEU A 181 4.35 -26.36 15.61
C LEU A 181 5.29 -25.55 16.52
N ARG A 182 4.72 -24.78 17.44
CA ARG A 182 5.47 -23.94 18.38
C ARG A 182 5.25 -24.41 19.82
N PRO A 183 6.28 -24.34 20.69
CA PRO A 183 6.16 -24.74 22.08
C PRO A 183 5.32 -23.74 22.88
N VAL A 184 4.38 -24.25 23.65
CA VAL A 184 3.51 -23.50 24.57
C VAL A 184 3.73 -24.03 25.98
N SER A 185 4.08 -23.13 26.90
CA SER A 185 4.24 -23.44 28.32
C SER A 185 2.88 -23.46 29.00
N ASN A 186 2.51 -24.60 29.58
CA ASN A 186 1.35 -24.69 30.48
C ASN A 186 1.79 -24.50 31.93
N ASP A 187 0.88 -24.05 32.79
CA ASP A 187 1.13 -23.73 34.21
C ASP A 187 1.77 -24.88 35.03
N ASN A 188 1.60 -26.13 34.57
CA ASN A 188 2.14 -27.35 35.17
C ASN A 188 3.58 -27.70 34.71
N SER A 189 4.35 -26.74 34.17
CA SER A 189 5.73 -26.92 33.68
C SER A 189 5.89 -27.98 32.57
N GLN A 190 4.82 -28.32 31.86
CA GLN A 190 4.85 -29.20 30.68
C GLN A 190 4.77 -28.37 29.40
N ILE A 191 5.77 -28.54 28.54
CA ILE A 191 5.80 -27.98 27.19
C ILE A 191 4.89 -28.82 26.29
N SER A 192 3.82 -28.22 25.76
CA SER A 192 3.03 -28.79 24.65
C SER A 192 3.43 -28.11 23.34
N PHE A 193 3.35 -28.82 22.22
CA PHE A 193 3.49 -28.20 20.90
C PHE A 193 2.11 -27.94 20.31
N GLU A 194 1.89 -26.72 19.82
CA GLU A 194 0.62 -26.30 19.24
C GLU A 194 0.85 -25.70 17.86
N LEU A 195 -0.05 -26.00 16.92
CA LEU A 195 0.03 -25.45 15.57
C LEU A 195 -0.37 -23.99 15.61
N GLN A 196 0.50 -23.11 15.11
CA GLN A 196 0.27 -21.69 15.02
C GLN A 196 0.42 -21.21 13.58
N ASP A 197 -0.52 -20.39 13.13
CA ASP A 197 -0.46 -19.78 11.81
C ASP A 197 0.65 -18.73 11.75
N GLY A 198 1.41 -18.76 10.66
CA GLY A 198 2.47 -17.81 10.35
C GLY A 198 1.95 -16.45 9.89
N ILE A 199 2.86 -15.49 9.69
CA ILE A 199 2.51 -14.09 9.42
C ILE A 199 1.66 -13.92 8.15
N PHE A 200 1.97 -14.67 7.09
CA PHE A 200 1.30 -14.53 5.79
C PHE A 200 -0.03 -15.29 5.73
N LYS A 201 -0.15 -16.44 6.41
CA LYS A 201 -1.43 -17.15 6.56
C LYS A 201 -2.45 -16.30 7.33
N LYS A 202 -2.03 -15.69 8.45
CA LYS A 202 -2.84 -14.72 9.22
C LYS A 202 -3.26 -13.52 8.40
N PHE A 203 -2.36 -12.97 7.59
CA PHE A 203 -2.69 -11.87 6.69
C PHE A 203 -3.74 -12.25 5.64
N CYS A 204 -3.64 -13.44 5.05
CA CYS A 204 -4.63 -13.94 4.10
C CYS A 204 -5.99 -14.27 4.74
N GLN A 205 -6.02 -14.71 6.00
CA GLN A 205 -7.26 -14.87 6.77
C GLN A 205 -7.95 -13.52 6.98
N LYS A 206 -7.23 -12.51 7.49
CA LYS A 206 -7.73 -11.12 7.59
C LYS A 206 -8.26 -10.60 6.25
N ALA A 207 -7.53 -10.84 5.16
CA ALA A 207 -7.92 -10.38 3.83
C ALA A 207 -9.21 -11.04 3.33
N ASN A 208 -9.39 -12.36 3.54
CA ASN A 208 -10.64 -13.10 3.26
C ASN A 208 -11.80 -12.64 4.15
N GLU A 209 -11.54 -12.29 5.42
CA GLU A 209 -12.55 -11.82 6.37
C GLU A 209 -13.01 -10.40 6.03
N ALA A 210 -12.11 -9.50 5.66
CA ALA A 210 -12.45 -8.13 5.31
C ALA A 210 -13.29 -7.99 4.02
N GLN A 211 -13.20 -8.98 3.11
CA GLN A 211 -14.09 -9.06 1.94
C GLN A 211 -15.53 -9.42 2.32
N LYS A 212 -15.75 -10.13 3.44
CA LYS A 212 -17.05 -10.65 3.83
C LYS A 212 -17.91 -9.57 4.46
N THR A 213 -18.94 -9.12 3.76
CA THR A 213 -19.87 -8.06 4.19
C THR A 213 -21.30 -8.56 4.35
N GLY A 214 -22.16 -7.73 4.97
CA GLY A 214 -23.55 -8.08 5.28
C GLY A 214 -23.75 -9.07 6.44
N GLY A 215 -22.67 -9.55 7.06
CA GLY A 215 -22.74 -10.47 8.19
C GLY A 215 -23.05 -9.81 9.53
N GLN A 216 -23.46 -10.62 10.51
CA GLN A 216 -23.65 -10.24 11.89
C GLN A 216 -23.04 -11.32 12.79
N ASP A 217 -22.06 -10.90 13.59
CA ASP A 217 -21.41 -11.70 14.62
C ASP A 217 -21.03 -10.77 15.78
N ASN A 218 -21.25 -11.22 17.01
CA ASN A 218 -20.66 -10.64 18.22
C ASN A 218 -20.28 -11.71 19.25
N PHE A 219 -19.93 -12.91 18.78
CA PHE A 219 -19.55 -14.04 19.60
C PHE A 219 -18.32 -13.75 20.46
N ASP A 220 -17.31 -13.08 19.91
CA ASP A 220 -16.06 -12.77 20.63
C ASP A 220 -16.27 -11.79 21.80
N GLU A 221 -17.12 -10.77 21.60
CA GLU A 221 -17.57 -9.84 22.65
C GLU A 221 -18.30 -10.62 23.76
N ALA A 222 -19.40 -11.32 23.42
CA ALA A 222 -20.20 -12.06 24.38
C ALA A 222 -19.43 -13.21 25.08
N TRP A 223 -18.47 -13.84 24.40
CA TRP A 223 -17.62 -14.88 24.99
C TRP A 223 -16.67 -14.29 26.03
N ASN A 224 -15.98 -13.19 25.72
CA ASN A 224 -15.06 -12.54 26.63
C ASN A 224 -15.79 -12.01 27.88
N ASP A 225 -16.95 -11.37 27.70
CA ASP A 225 -17.84 -10.97 28.80
C ASP A 225 -18.23 -12.16 29.70
N TYR A 226 -18.46 -13.34 29.11
CA TYR A 226 -18.82 -14.55 29.88
C TYR A 226 -17.62 -15.13 30.63
N LEU A 227 -16.42 -15.11 30.05
CA LEU A 227 -15.19 -15.49 30.75
C LEU A 227 -14.93 -14.57 31.95
N GLU A 228 -15.04 -13.24 31.74
CA GLU A 228 -14.82 -12.26 32.82
C GLU A 228 -15.82 -12.46 33.94
N TYR A 229 -17.12 -12.57 33.63
CA TYR A 229 -18.14 -12.76 34.65
C TYR A 229 -18.06 -14.11 35.36
N VAL A 230 -17.61 -15.20 34.71
CA VAL A 230 -17.38 -16.50 35.39
C VAL A 230 -16.17 -16.43 36.32
N ASN A 231 -15.17 -15.59 36.02
CA ASN A 231 -14.01 -15.37 36.91
C ASN A 231 -14.30 -14.39 38.06
N ASN A 232 -15.10 -13.35 37.82
CA ASN A 232 -15.32 -12.23 38.75
C ASN A 232 -16.55 -12.43 39.67
N ARG A 233 -16.89 -13.67 40.03
CA ARG A 233 -18.06 -14.00 40.89
C ARG A 233 -17.71 -15.01 41.98
N ASP A 234 -18.13 -14.72 43.22
CA ASP A 234 -17.95 -15.60 44.39
C ASP A 234 -18.81 -16.88 44.32
N GLU A 235 -19.93 -16.83 43.58
CA GLU A 235 -20.83 -17.95 43.36
C GLU A 235 -20.57 -18.65 42.02
N LYS A 236 -20.67 -19.99 42.01
CA LYS A 236 -20.55 -20.83 40.81
C LYS A 236 -21.58 -20.44 39.75
N GLU A 237 -21.14 -20.17 38.52
CA GLU A 237 -22.04 -20.13 37.37
C GLU A 237 -22.47 -21.55 37.00
N HIS A 238 -23.70 -21.92 37.38
CA HIS A 238 -24.29 -23.23 37.08
C HIS A 238 -24.77 -23.31 35.63
N LEU A 239 -24.15 -24.19 34.84
CA LEU A 239 -24.64 -24.59 33.52
C LEU A 239 -25.85 -25.54 33.63
N THR A 240 -25.91 -26.31 34.71
CA THR A 240 -27.07 -27.11 35.15
C THR A 240 -27.08 -27.24 36.67
N ASP A 241 -28.21 -27.71 37.22
CA ASP A 241 -28.40 -28.08 38.64
C ASP A 241 -27.29 -28.99 39.20
N PHE A 242 -26.57 -29.72 38.33
CA PHE A 242 -25.51 -30.67 38.69
C PHE A 242 -24.12 -30.30 38.14
N SER A 243 -23.98 -29.19 37.40
CA SER A 243 -22.72 -28.82 36.73
C SER A 243 -22.46 -27.31 36.64
N TYR A 244 -21.24 -26.88 36.92
CA TYR A 244 -20.83 -25.47 36.95
C TYR A 244 -19.60 -25.20 36.08
N LEU A 245 -19.47 -23.96 35.62
CA LEU A 245 -18.35 -23.51 34.80
C LEU A 245 -17.19 -22.99 35.66
N THR A 246 -15.97 -23.19 35.17
CA THR A 246 -14.78 -22.38 35.51
C THR A 246 -13.99 -22.07 34.25
N VAL A 247 -13.25 -20.97 34.21
CA VAL A 247 -12.34 -20.66 33.08
C VAL A 247 -10.99 -21.35 33.27
N ASN A 248 -10.33 -21.74 32.20
CA ASN A 248 -8.92 -22.15 32.20
C ASN A 248 -8.00 -21.11 31.55
N SER A 249 -6.68 -21.23 31.75
CA SER A 249 -5.64 -20.32 31.23
C SER A 249 -5.57 -20.22 29.70
N ARG A 250 -6.43 -20.95 28.97
CA ARG A 250 -6.60 -20.89 27.51
C ARG A 250 -7.90 -20.18 27.09
N ASN A 251 -8.58 -19.48 27.99
CA ASN A 251 -9.85 -18.77 27.76
C ASN A 251 -10.99 -19.68 27.25
N ASN A 252 -11.02 -20.92 27.74
CA ASN A 252 -12.06 -21.91 27.49
C ASN A 252 -12.78 -22.29 28.80
N PHE A 253 -13.99 -22.84 28.70
CA PHE A 253 -14.76 -23.27 29.88
C PHE A 253 -14.49 -24.74 30.24
N ASN A 254 -14.13 -24.98 31.49
CA ASN A 254 -14.23 -26.29 32.11
C ASN A 254 -15.66 -26.47 32.65
N VAL A 255 -16.35 -27.52 32.23
CA VAL A 255 -17.62 -27.97 32.81
C VAL A 255 -17.32 -28.98 33.90
N ASN A 256 -17.57 -28.60 35.15
CA ASN A 256 -17.33 -29.40 36.35
C ASN A 256 -18.66 -29.97 36.87
N TYR A 257 -18.62 -31.10 37.59
CA TYR A 257 -19.82 -31.74 38.15
C TYR A 257 -19.79 -31.80 39.67
N GLU A 258 -20.93 -31.54 40.33
CA GLU A 258 -21.04 -31.63 41.80
C GLU A 258 -20.81 -33.05 42.33
N SER A 259 -21.04 -34.06 41.51
CA SER A 259 -20.71 -35.48 41.77
C SER A 259 -19.21 -35.76 41.86
N LYS A 260 -18.34 -34.79 41.54
CA LYS A 260 -16.89 -34.95 41.32
C LYS A 260 -16.54 -35.97 40.22
N SER A 261 -17.47 -36.23 39.30
CA SER A 261 -17.20 -36.92 38.04
C SER A 261 -16.22 -36.11 37.19
N GLN A 262 -15.48 -36.79 36.30
CA GLN A 262 -14.49 -36.14 35.43
C GLN A 262 -15.14 -35.03 34.60
N GLY A 263 -14.62 -33.80 34.74
CA GLY A 263 -15.08 -32.63 33.99
C GLY A 263 -14.68 -32.66 32.52
N THR A 264 -15.30 -31.79 31.72
CA THR A 264 -15.14 -31.72 30.27
C THR A 264 -14.79 -30.29 29.83
N VAL A 265 -13.98 -30.10 28.79
CA VAL A 265 -13.60 -28.75 28.32
C VAL A 265 -14.42 -28.38 27.08
N LEU A 266 -15.15 -27.27 27.15
CA LEU A 266 -15.77 -26.61 26.01
C LEU A 266 -14.80 -25.58 25.45
N THR A 267 -14.23 -25.85 24.27
CA THR A 267 -13.38 -24.86 23.59
C THR A 267 -14.21 -23.75 22.96
N LYS A 268 -13.63 -22.54 22.90
CA LYS A 268 -14.18 -21.41 22.17
C LYS A 268 -14.45 -21.77 20.70
N SER A 269 -13.51 -22.49 20.06
CA SER A 269 -13.67 -23.01 18.69
C SER A 269 -14.95 -23.85 18.56
N TYR A 270 -15.14 -24.84 19.44
CA TYR A 270 -16.29 -25.73 19.38
C TYR A 270 -17.64 -25.01 19.58
N VAL A 271 -17.70 -24.07 20.53
CA VAL A 271 -18.95 -23.33 20.79
C VAL A 271 -19.23 -22.30 19.69
N TYR A 272 -18.19 -21.76 19.03
CA TYR A 272 -18.34 -20.89 17.86
C TYR A 272 -18.81 -21.66 16.60
N GLU A 273 -18.35 -22.90 16.37
CA GLU A 273 -18.91 -23.73 15.30
C GLU A 273 -20.38 -24.10 15.56
N LEU A 274 -20.75 -24.40 16.81
CA LEU A 274 -22.16 -24.60 17.21
C LEU A 274 -23.04 -23.34 17.09
N TYR A 275 -22.43 -22.14 17.15
CA TYR A 275 -23.12 -20.87 16.97
C TYR A 275 -23.46 -20.63 15.49
N LYS A 276 -22.53 -20.96 14.60
CA LYS A 276 -22.69 -20.85 13.14
C LYS A 276 -23.61 -21.93 12.56
N ASP A 277 -23.51 -23.17 13.03
CA ASP A 277 -24.47 -24.24 12.74
C ASP A 277 -24.85 -24.99 14.03
N GLU A 278 -26.12 -24.86 14.43
CA GLU A 278 -26.67 -25.60 15.56
C GLU A 278 -26.59 -27.15 15.40
N ASN A 279 -26.29 -27.64 14.19
CA ASN A 279 -26.06 -29.05 13.86
C ASN A 279 -24.62 -29.52 13.86
N TYR A 280 -23.63 -28.67 14.15
CA TYR A 280 -22.22 -29.05 14.15
C TYR A 280 -21.92 -30.35 14.92
N LEU A 281 -21.59 -31.42 14.19
CA LEU A 281 -21.57 -32.79 14.72
C LEU A 281 -20.22 -33.24 15.30
N LYS A 282 -19.13 -32.51 15.10
CA LYS A 282 -17.75 -32.97 15.41
C LYS A 282 -17.57 -33.48 16.85
N GLN A 283 -18.34 -32.94 17.79
CA GLN A 283 -18.22 -33.19 19.22
C GLN A 283 -19.59 -33.50 19.86
N ILE A 284 -20.35 -34.45 19.28
CA ILE A 284 -21.76 -34.79 19.64
C ILE A 284 -22.05 -34.78 21.15
N TYR A 285 -21.18 -35.40 21.96
CA TYR A 285 -21.35 -35.52 23.42
C TYR A 285 -21.47 -34.19 24.15
N TYR A 286 -20.81 -33.14 23.65
CA TYR A 286 -20.78 -31.81 24.27
C TYR A 286 -21.83 -30.85 23.68
N ARG A 287 -22.59 -31.27 22.66
CA ARG A 287 -23.57 -30.43 21.95
C ARG A 287 -24.68 -29.91 22.86
N SER A 288 -25.05 -30.68 23.89
CA SER A 288 -25.99 -30.26 24.93
C SER A 288 -25.43 -29.22 25.91
N GLN A 289 -24.12 -29.27 26.18
CA GLN A 289 -23.43 -28.29 27.04
C GLN A 289 -23.18 -27.00 26.25
N GLY A 290 -22.66 -27.10 25.02
CA GLY A 290 -22.42 -25.96 24.13
C GLY A 290 -23.70 -25.18 23.82
N LYS A 291 -24.82 -25.85 23.53
CA LYS A 291 -26.11 -25.17 23.37
C LYS A 291 -26.56 -24.42 24.63
N LYS A 292 -26.29 -24.93 25.84
CA LYS A 292 -26.59 -24.22 27.09
C LYS A 292 -25.70 -23.00 27.31
N VAL A 293 -24.42 -23.05 26.89
CA VAL A 293 -23.56 -21.86 26.85
C VAL A 293 -24.14 -20.83 25.87
N LEU A 294 -24.48 -21.22 24.64
CA LEU A 294 -25.09 -20.33 23.65
C LEU A 294 -26.43 -19.72 24.11
N GLU A 295 -27.27 -20.49 24.79
CA GLU A 295 -28.48 -19.98 25.45
C GLU A 295 -28.16 -18.92 26.50
N THR A 296 -27.11 -19.11 27.32
CA THR A 296 -26.71 -18.13 28.32
C THR A 296 -26.10 -16.87 27.70
N LEU A 297 -25.26 -17.02 26.66
CA LEU A 297 -24.72 -15.88 25.90
C LEU A 297 -25.85 -15.04 25.28
N ARG A 298 -26.83 -15.69 24.62
CA ARG A 298 -28.03 -15.03 24.06
C ARG A 298 -28.87 -14.32 25.14
N LYS A 299 -29.11 -14.98 26.29
CA LYS A 299 -30.02 -14.49 27.34
C LYS A 299 -29.41 -13.45 28.29
N LYS A 300 -28.12 -13.56 28.63
CA LYS A 300 -27.45 -12.70 29.63
C LYS A 300 -26.55 -11.63 28.99
N LEU A 301 -25.93 -11.90 27.85
CA LEU A 301 -24.81 -11.12 27.30
C LEU A 301 -25.05 -10.64 25.85
N GLY A 302 -26.29 -10.64 25.38
CA GLY A 302 -26.65 -9.99 24.12
C GLY A 302 -26.03 -10.62 22.86
N LEU A 303 -25.63 -11.90 22.90
CA LEU A 303 -25.22 -12.61 21.69
C LEU A 303 -26.37 -12.62 20.67
N LYS A 304 -26.16 -11.98 19.53
CA LYS A 304 -27.10 -11.89 18.42
C LYS A 304 -27.06 -13.19 17.62
N ASP A 305 -28.10 -13.48 16.86
CA ASP A 305 -28.05 -14.63 15.95
C ASP A 305 -27.04 -14.41 14.82
N TYR A 306 -26.27 -15.46 14.51
CA TYR A 306 -25.27 -15.45 13.45
C TYR A 306 -25.94 -15.19 12.09
N ILE A 307 -25.52 -14.13 11.42
CA ILE A 307 -25.80 -13.94 9.99
C ILE A 307 -24.48 -14.14 9.27
N SER A 308 -24.37 -15.25 8.53
CA SER A 308 -23.21 -15.47 7.68
C SER A 308 -23.10 -14.33 6.66
N PRO A 309 -21.96 -13.63 6.56
CA PRO A 309 -21.76 -12.64 5.52
C PRO A 309 -21.83 -13.29 4.14
N THR A 310 -22.85 -12.90 3.35
CA THR A 310 -23.07 -13.40 1.98
C THR A 310 -22.66 -12.41 0.89
N GLU A 311 -22.32 -11.18 1.26
CA GLU A 311 -21.82 -10.17 0.32
C GLU A 311 -20.29 -10.21 0.30
N ILE A 312 -19.70 -9.96 -0.88
CA ILE A 312 -18.25 -9.95 -1.09
C ILE A 312 -17.86 -8.56 -1.60
N ASP A 313 -17.31 -7.74 -0.72
CA ASP A 313 -16.63 -6.48 -1.03
C ASP A 313 -15.22 -6.78 -1.55
N THR A 314 -15.03 -6.67 -2.86
CA THR A 314 -13.73 -6.93 -3.51
C THR A 314 -12.77 -5.74 -3.53
N ASP A 315 -13.21 -4.54 -3.14
CA ASP A 315 -12.48 -3.30 -3.42
C ASP A 315 -11.42 -2.99 -2.34
N LYS A 316 -11.58 -3.58 -1.15
CA LYS A 316 -10.59 -3.59 -0.07
C LYS A 316 -9.37 -4.45 -0.44
N LYS A 317 -8.29 -3.79 -0.86
CA LYS A 317 -7.01 -4.40 -1.20
C LYS A 317 -6.19 -4.68 0.06
N PHE A 318 -5.42 -5.74 0.06
CA PHE A 318 -4.50 -6.11 1.14
C PHE A 318 -3.09 -6.22 0.56
N ILE A 319 -2.13 -5.45 1.06
CA ILE A 319 -0.79 -5.34 0.47
C ILE A 319 0.24 -5.97 1.41
N PHE A 320 0.92 -7.03 0.97
CA PHE A 320 1.96 -7.71 1.74
C PHE A 320 3.34 -7.39 1.17
N ILE A 321 4.18 -6.73 1.97
CA ILE A 321 5.54 -6.34 1.61
C ILE A 321 6.52 -7.40 2.14
N ILE A 322 7.40 -7.88 1.26
CA ILE A 322 8.48 -8.82 1.58
C ILE A 322 9.79 -8.12 1.26
N ASP A 323 10.45 -7.58 2.29
CA ASP A 323 11.71 -6.90 2.16
C ASP A 323 12.89 -7.88 2.12
N GLU A 324 13.92 -7.53 1.36
CA GLU A 324 15.06 -8.42 1.06
C GLU A 324 14.62 -9.83 0.60
N ILE A 325 13.60 -9.90 -0.27
CA ILE A 325 12.91 -11.14 -0.69
C ILE A 325 13.84 -12.23 -1.26
N ASN A 326 15.02 -11.85 -1.77
CA ASN A 326 16.04 -12.76 -2.29
C ASN A 326 16.94 -13.40 -1.20
N ARG A 327 16.92 -12.90 0.05
CA ARG A 327 17.70 -13.44 1.18
C ARG A 327 17.09 -14.68 1.83
N GLY A 328 16.08 -15.31 1.23
CA GLY A 328 15.47 -16.54 1.72
C GLY A 328 14.89 -17.41 0.61
N GLU A 329 14.85 -18.72 0.86
CA GLU A 329 14.46 -19.75 -0.12
C GLU A 329 12.94 -19.71 -0.41
N ILE A 330 12.49 -18.76 -1.23
CA ILE A 330 11.07 -18.41 -1.42
C ILE A 330 10.18 -19.63 -1.69
N SER A 331 10.64 -20.57 -2.52
CA SER A 331 9.92 -21.81 -2.87
C SER A 331 9.60 -22.69 -1.65
N LYS A 332 10.49 -22.71 -0.66
CA LYS A 332 10.34 -23.43 0.60
C LYS A 332 9.59 -22.62 1.65
N ILE A 333 9.82 -21.30 1.71
CA ILE A 333 9.11 -20.39 2.62
C ILE A 333 7.60 -20.36 2.31
N PHE A 334 7.23 -20.33 1.03
CA PHE A 334 5.82 -20.43 0.62
C PHE A 334 5.29 -21.87 0.60
N GLY A 335 6.15 -22.88 0.41
CA GLY A 335 5.76 -24.29 0.30
C GLY A 335 4.64 -24.50 -0.73
N GLU A 336 3.49 -25.03 -0.31
CA GLU A 336 2.36 -25.32 -1.19
C GLU A 336 1.68 -24.02 -1.68
N LEU A 337 1.80 -22.93 -0.91
CA LEU A 337 1.30 -21.61 -1.31
C LEU A 337 2.00 -21.06 -2.56
N PHE A 338 3.18 -21.60 -2.90
CA PHE A 338 3.89 -21.32 -4.15
C PHE A 338 3.04 -21.66 -5.39
N PHE A 339 2.01 -22.50 -5.27
CA PHE A 339 0.98 -22.67 -6.30
C PHE A 339 0.03 -21.45 -6.35
N SER A 340 -0.62 -21.14 -5.23
CA SER A 340 -1.65 -20.08 -5.15
C SER A 340 -1.09 -18.65 -5.28
N ILE A 341 0.22 -18.43 -5.11
CA ILE A 341 0.82 -17.10 -5.25
C ILE A 341 0.68 -16.57 -6.69
N ASP A 342 0.57 -17.46 -7.67
CA ASP A 342 0.32 -17.17 -9.08
C ASP A 342 -1.04 -16.46 -9.27
N PRO A 343 -1.13 -15.32 -9.99
CA PRO A 343 -2.40 -14.65 -10.26
C PRO A 343 -3.42 -15.53 -11.03
N GLY A 344 -2.96 -16.59 -11.70
CA GLY A 344 -3.78 -17.63 -12.33
C GLY A 344 -4.41 -18.63 -11.34
N TYR A 345 -4.03 -18.59 -10.06
CA TYR A 345 -4.45 -19.54 -9.02
C TYR A 345 -4.73 -18.86 -7.66
N ARG A 346 -5.22 -17.62 -7.67
CA ARG A 346 -5.78 -16.97 -6.48
C ARG A 346 -7.23 -17.41 -6.21
N GLY A 347 -7.67 -17.28 -4.95
CA GLY A 347 -8.99 -17.77 -4.53
C GLY A 347 -9.08 -19.31 -4.52
N GLU A 348 -10.30 -19.83 -4.34
CA GLU A 348 -10.59 -21.27 -4.15
C GLU A 348 -10.00 -22.19 -5.25
N ARG A 349 -9.89 -21.70 -6.49
CA ARG A 349 -9.30 -22.41 -7.64
C ARG A 349 -7.84 -22.83 -7.43
N GLY A 350 -7.11 -22.16 -6.54
CA GLY A 350 -5.74 -22.49 -6.15
C GLY A 350 -5.61 -23.04 -4.74
N SER A 351 -6.70 -23.54 -4.15
CA SER A 351 -6.72 -24.04 -2.78
C SER A 351 -5.85 -25.30 -2.59
N VAL A 352 -4.98 -25.23 -1.58
CA VAL A 352 -3.99 -26.24 -1.22
C VAL A 352 -4.20 -26.71 0.22
N SER A 353 -3.80 -27.96 0.49
CA SER A 353 -3.59 -28.45 1.85
C SER A 353 -2.17 -28.07 2.27
N THR A 354 -2.02 -27.45 3.43
CA THR A 354 -0.73 -27.05 4.01
C THR A 354 0.02 -28.23 4.62
N GLN A 355 1.29 -28.06 5.00
CA GLN A 355 2.14 -29.14 5.52
C GLN A 355 1.59 -29.79 6.78
N TYR A 356 0.92 -29.02 7.64
CA TYR A 356 0.32 -29.52 8.88
C TYR A 356 -1.20 -29.72 8.75
N ALA A 357 -1.75 -29.83 7.54
CA ALA A 357 -3.19 -30.01 7.31
C ALA A 357 -3.81 -31.20 8.08
N ASN A 358 -3.04 -32.29 8.27
CA ASN A 358 -3.48 -33.44 9.08
C ASN A 358 -3.60 -33.16 10.59
N LEU A 359 -3.20 -31.96 11.06
CA LEU A 359 -3.34 -31.48 12.43
C LEU A 359 -4.43 -30.39 12.57
N HIS A 360 -5.03 -29.93 11.48
CA HIS A 360 -6.13 -28.95 11.53
C HIS A 360 -7.40 -29.56 12.12
N GLU A 361 -8.27 -28.71 12.67
CA GLU A 361 -9.58 -29.15 13.17
C GLU A 361 -10.56 -29.53 12.03
N THR A 362 -10.26 -29.21 10.77
CA THR A 362 -11.11 -29.45 9.59
C THR A 362 -10.25 -29.79 8.37
N ASP A 363 -10.84 -30.48 7.38
CA ASP A 363 -10.21 -30.73 6.07
C ASP A 363 -10.16 -29.47 5.16
N ASP A 364 -10.26 -28.28 5.74
CA ASP A 364 -10.36 -27.02 5.01
C ASP A 364 -9.03 -26.69 4.31
N LYS A 365 -9.13 -26.35 3.03
CA LYS A 365 -7.97 -25.92 2.24
C LYS A 365 -7.76 -24.43 2.35
N PHE A 366 -6.49 -24.03 2.35
CA PHE A 366 -6.10 -22.63 2.34
C PHE A 366 -5.80 -22.16 0.90
N TYR A 367 -6.07 -20.89 0.61
CA TYR A 367 -5.69 -20.22 -0.64
C TYR A 367 -5.26 -18.78 -0.35
N ILE A 368 -4.48 -18.19 -1.25
CA ILE A 368 -4.18 -16.75 -1.18
C ILE A 368 -5.33 -15.98 -1.84
N PRO A 369 -5.93 -14.97 -1.18
CA PRO A 369 -7.09 -14.24 -1.70
C PRO A 369 -6.81 -13.43 -2.96
N GLU A 370 -7.87 -13.15 -3.72
CA GLU A 370 -7.82 -12.30 -4.92
C GLU A 370 -7.52 -10.82 -4.58
N ASN A 371 -7.89 -10.34 -3.39
CA ASN A 371 -7.59 -8.98 -2.95
C ASN A 371 -6.20 -8.82 -2.30
N VAL A 372 -5.42 -9.90 -2.14
CA VAL A 372 -4.04 -9.83 -1.66
C VAL A 372 -3.09 -9.50 -2.82
N TYR A 373 -2.24 -8.50 -2.60
CA TYR A 373 -1.16 -8.05 -3.48
C TYR A 373 0.17 -8.23 -2.78
N ILE A 374 1.25 -8.51 -3.52
CA ILE A 374 2.57 -8.76 -2.94
C ILE A 374 3.62 -7.83 -3.57
N ILE A 375 4.38 -7.13 -2.73
CA ILE A 375 5.52 -6.30 -3.14
C ILE A 375 6.79 -6.90 -2.54
N GLY A 376 7.60 -7.57 -3.34
CA GLY A 376 8.97 -7.91 -2.97
C GLY A 376 9.92 -6.74 -3.20
N THR A 377 10.94 -6.56 -2.36
CA THR A 377 12.05 -5.60 -2.58
C THR A 377 13.38 -6.33 -2.49
N MET A 378 14.28 -6.10 -3.47
CA MET A 378 15.60 -6.76 -3.54
C MET A 378 16.69 -5.81 -4.03
N ASN A 379 17.93 -6.02 -3.58
CA ASN A 379 19.11 -5.43 -4.21
C ASN A 379 19.69 -6.41 -5.24
N ASP A 380 20.12 -5.88 -6.39
CA ASP A 380 20.60 -6.72 -7.50
C ASP A 380 22.04 -7.24 -7.33
N ILE A 381 22.80 -6.67 -6.39
CA ILE A 381 24.23 -6.97 -6.17
C ILE A 381 24.50 -7.81 -4.91
N ASP A 382 23.47 -8.15 -4.11
CA ASP A 382 23.65 -8.98 -2.92
C ASP A 382 24.14 -10.38 -3.34
N ARG A 383 25.43 -10.67 -3.13
CA ARG A 383 26.10 -11.90 -3.63
C ARG A 383 25.76 -13.18 -2.82
N SER A 384 24.87 -13.08 -1.82
CA SER A 384 24.57 -14.11 -0.81
C SER A 384 23.15 -14.69 -0.91
N VAL A 385 22.51 -14.57 -2.08
CA VAL A 385 21.05 -14.69 -2.25
C VAL A 385 20.65 -15.87 -3.13
N ASP A 386 19.43 -16.37 -2.93
CA ASP A 386 18.88 -17.45 -3.75
C ASP A 386 18.59 -16.98 -5.18
N THR A 387 18.93 -17.82 -6.15
CA THR A 387 18.73 -17.52 -7.56
C THR A 387 17.27 -17.74 -7.96
N PHE A 388 16.55 -16.67 -8.31
CA PHE A 388 15.14 -16.74 -8.72
C PHE A 388 14.93 -17.69 -9.90
N ASP A 389 14.21 -18.78 -9.63
CA ASP A 389 13.85 -19.79 -10.62
C ASP A 389 12.84 -19.27 -11.66
N PHE A 390 12.64 -20.06 -12.71
CA PHE A 390 11.69 -19.72 -13.77
C PHE A 390 10.23 -19.69 -13.28
N ALA A 391 9.88 -20.41 -12.21
CA ALA A 391 8.54 -20.39 -11.66
C ALA A 391 8.23 -19.08 -10.90
N MET A 392 9.21 -18.50 -10.21
CA MET A 392 9.12 -17.15 -9.62
C MET A 392 9.08 -16.07 -10.69
N ARG A 393 9.94 -16.15 -11.71
CA ARG A 393 9.95 -15.22 -12.85
C ARG A 393 8.65 -15.21 -13.67
N ARG A 394 7.81 -16.25 -13.55
CA ARG A 394 6.45 -16.30 -14.11
C ARG A 394 5.39 -15.64 -13.23
N ARG A 395 5.56 -15.64 -11.90
CA ARG A 395 4.53 -15.26 -10.92
C ARG A 395 4.69 -13.85 -10.35
N PHE A 396 5.89 -13.28 -10.43
CA PHE A 396 6.19 -11.91 -10.06
C PHE A 396 6.56 -11.09 -11.30
N ARG A 397 6.04 -9.87 -11.41
CA ARG A 397 6.53 -8.90 -12.38
C ARG A 397 7.73 -8.16 -11.77
N PHE A 398 8.92 -8.41 -12.29
CA PHE A 398 10.13 -7.69 -11.90
C PHE A 398 10.08 -6.28 -12.50
N VAL A 399 10.27 -5.26 -11.67
CA VAL A 399 10.24 -3.84 -12.06
C VAL A 399 11.46 -3.16 -11.46
N GLU A 400 12.18 -2.41 -12.30
CA GLU A 400 13.41 -1.75 -11.89
C GLU A 400 13.14 -0.37 -11.28
N VAL A 401 13.91 -0.06 -10.23
CA VAL A 401 13.90 1.18 -9.47
C VAL A 401 15.30 1.79 -9.53
N THR A 402 15.58 2.51 -10.63
CA THR A 402 16.87 3.17 -10.89
C THR A 402 17.07 4.39 -10.00
N ALA A 403 18.32 4.75 -9.71
CA ALA A 403 18.67 5.92 -8.91
C ALA A 403 18.08 7.23 -9.48
N GLU A 404 18.21 7.45 -10.80
CA GLU A 404 17.64 8.60 -11.51
C GLU A 404 16.13 8.73 -11.29
N SER A 405 15.39 7.61 -11.34
CA SER A 405 13.93 7.60 -11.14
C SER A 405 13.49 7.98 -9.72
N GLN A 406 14.43 8.01 -8.76
CA GLN A 406 14.18 8.27 -7.35
C GLN A 406 14.81 9.59 -6.87
N LEU A 407 15.39 10.41 -7.74
CA LEU A 407 15.99 11.69 -7.34
C LEU A 407 15.01 12.67 -6.69
N TYR A 408 13.70 12.50 -6.91
CA TYR A 408 12.65 13.23 -6.22
C TYR A 408 12.67 13.02 -4.69
N ILE A 409 13.29 11.94 -4.19
CA ILE A 409 13.48 11.69 -2.75
C ILE A 409 14.35 12.78 -2.10
N LEU A 410 15.19 13.47 -2.89
CA LEU A 410 15.98 14.60 -2.41
C LEU A 410 15.20 15.93 -2.42
N ASP A 411 14.09 16.02 -3.17
CA ASP A 411 13.36 17.29 -3.38
C ASP A 411 12.84 17.86 -2.06
N ASN A 412 13.22 19.11 -1.76
CA ASN A 412 12.88 19.84 -0.53
C ASN A 412 13.33 19.15 0.77
N GLU A 413 14.12 18.07 0.69
CA GLU A 413 14.72 17.45 1.87
C GLU A 413 16.01 18.18 2.26
N LEU A 414 16.88 18.56 1.32
CA LEU A 414 18.26 18.96 1.62
C LEU A 414 18.47 20.47 1.83
N ASP A 415 17.46 21.20 2.31
CA ASP A 415 17.55 22.62 2.73
C ASP A 415 18.23 23.58 1.71
N GLY A 416 18.14 23.29 0.40
CA GLY A 416 18.78 24.06 -0.68
C GLY A 416 19.99 23.39 -1.35
N HIS A 417 20.49 22.27 -0.81
CA HIS A 417 21.60 21.49 -1.38
C HIS A 417 21.15 20.42 -2.41
N GLU A 418 19.85 20.33 -2.73
CA GLU A 418 19.27 19.25 -3.53
C GLU A 418 19.91 19.13 -4.92
N GLU A 419 20.12 20.26 -5.60
CA GLU A 419 20.64 20.25 -6.96
C GLU A 419 22.14 19.93 -7.02
N GLU A 420 22.94 20.24 -5.99
CA GLU A 420 24.34 19.77 -5.96
C GLU A 420 24.38 18.26 -5.71
N ALA A 421 23.61 17.78 -4.73
CA ALA A 421 23.51 16.35 -4.41
C ALA A 421 23.11 15.51 -5.64
N LYS A 422 22.10 15.95 -6.40
CA LYS A 422 21.67 15.29 -7.65
C LYS A 422 22.76 15.24 -8.72
N LYS A 423 23.58 16.30 -8.88
CA LYS A 423 24.67 16.31 -9.86
C LYS A 423 25.80 15.36 -9.46
N ARG A 424 26.31 15.49 -8.24
CA ARG A 424 27.37 14.62 -7.71
C ARG A 424 26.99 13.14 -7.80
N LEU A 425 25.74 12.82 -7.46
CA LEU A 425 25.18 11.48 -7.59
C LEU A 425 25.12 10.97 -9.04
N ARG A 426 24.73 11.81 -10.01
CA ARG A 426 24.74 11.45 -11.44
C ARG A 426 26.16 11.25 -11.97
N ASN A 427 27.08 12.15 -11.64
CA ASN A 427 28.47 12.07 -12.07
C ASN A 427 29.16 10.81 -11.50
N LEU A 428 28.99 10.54 -10.20
CA LEU A 428 29.46 9.32 -9.57
C LEU A 428 28.88 8.05 -10.23
N ASN A 429 27.56 8.01 -10.48
CA ASN A 429 26.93 6.86 -11.13
C ASN A 429 27.39 6.67 -12.57
N ALA A 430 27.54 7.73 -13.36
CA ALA A 430 28.08 7.67 -14.71
C ALA A 430 29.51 7.09 -14.73
N THR A 431 30.35 7.45 -13.74
CA THR A 431 31.68 6.83 -13.61
C THR A 431 31.58 5.36 -13.18
N ILE A 432 30.72 5.00 -12.22
CA ILE A 432 30.47 3.59 -11.80
C ILE A 432 30.08 2.71 -13.00
N GLU A 433 29.25 3.19 -13.91
CA GLU A 433 28.82 2.44 -15.09
C GLU A 433 29.94 2.22 -16.13
N ASN A 434 31.01 3.04 -16.08
CA ASN A 434 32.20 2.92 -16.94
C ASN A 434 33.36 2.16 -16.28
N VAL A 435 33.30 1.83 -14.99
CA VAL A 435 34.32 1.01 -14.31
C VAL A 435 34.22 -0.44 -14.76
N GLN A 436 35.38 -1.04 -15.09
CA GLN A 436 35.44 -2.45 -15.50
C GLN A 436 34.86 -3.37 -14.40
N GLU A 437 34.07 -4.37 -14.81
CA GLU A 437 33.34 -5.32 -13.94
C GLU A 437 32.14 -4.74 -13.15
N LEU A 438 31.96 -3.42 -13.10
CA LEU A 438 30.75 -2.76 -12.59
C LEU A 438 29.72 -2.54 -13.71
N ASN A 439 28.57 -1.94 -13.35
CA ASN A 439 27.42 -1.60 -14.21
C ASN A 439 26.30 -0.97 -13.35
N SER A 440 25.19 -0.57 -13.95
CA SER A 440 24.04 0.10 -13.30
C SER A 440 23.45 -0.58 -12.06
N HIS A 441 23.62 -1.89 -11.86
CA HIS A 441 23.19 -2.55 -10.62
C HIS A 441 24.02 -2.12 -9.39
N TYR A 442 25.23 -1.59 -9.59
CA TYR A 442 26.11 -1.04 -8.56
C TYR A 442 25.91 0.47 -8.32
N HIS A 443 24.98 1.13 -9.01
CA HIS A 443 24.73 2.56 -8.79
C HIS A 443 24.43 2.91 -7.31
N ILE A 444 24.93 4.04 -6.86
CA ILE A 444 24.52 4.64 -5.60
C ILE A 444 23.08 5.15 -5.77
N GLY A 445 22.20 4.82 -4.83
CA GLY A 445 20.83 5.34 -4.80
C GLY A 445 20.69 6.63 -3.98
N PRO A 446 19.65 7.46 -4.22
CA PRO A 446 19.54 8.78 -3.61
C PRO A 446 19.44 8.79 -2.08
N SER A 447 19.00 7.70 -1.43
CA SER A 447 18.88 7.69 0.03
C SER A 447 20.21 7.76 0.78
N TYR A 448 21.36 7.54 0.11
CA TYR A 448 22.67 7.84 0.69
C TYR A 448 22.86 9.36 0.86
N PHE A 449 22.45 10.17 -0.13
CA PHE A 449 22.60 11.63 -0.07
C PHE A 449 21.66 12.30 0.95
N LEU A 450 20.60 11.62 1.41
CA LEU A 450 19.84 12.07 2.59
C LEU A 450 20.70 12.15 3.86
N LYS A 451 21.85 11.45 3.91
CA LYS A 451 22.78 11.51 5.05
C LYS A 451 23.53 12.83 5.17
N LEU A 452 23.45 13.74 4.19
CA LEU A 452 23.94 15.12 4.33
C LEU A 452 23.35 15.82 5.57
N LYS A 453 22.09 15.54 5.93
CA LYS A 453 21.46 16.05 7.17
C LYS A 453 22.16 15.62 8.45
N ASP A 454 22.71 14.40 8.46
CA ASP A 454 23.35 13.80 9.63
C ASP A 454 24.82 14.30 9.77
N VAL A 455 25.37 14.98 8.75
CA VAL A 455 26.77 15.44 8.68
C VAL A 455 26.92 16.94 8.37
N ASP A 456 25.93 17.77 8.74
CA ASP A 456 25.94 19.24 8.55
C ASP A 456 26.21 19.68 7.09
N PHE A 457 25.69 18.91 6.13
CA PHE A 457 25.85 19.05 4.68
C PHE A 457 27.30 18.95 4.17
N ASP A 458 28.22 18.37 4.95
CA ASP A 458 29.60 18.11 4.53
C ASP A 458 29.68 16.90 3.56
N TYR A 459 30.06 17.18 2.31
CA TYR A 459 30.25 16.18 1.26
C TYR A 459 31.51 15.32 1.45
N GLU A 460 32.54 15.79 2.16
CA GLU A 460 33.71 14.96 2.47
C GLU A 460 33.37 13.92 3.53
N ILE A 461 32.58 14.28 4.55
CA ILE A 461 32.11 13.32 5.56
C ILE A 461 31.09 12.34 4.95
N LEU A 462 30.18 12.82 4.07
CA LEU A 462 29.31 11.93 3.29
C LEU A 462 30.15 10.90 2.49
N TRP A 463 31.24 11.36 1.86
CA TRP A 463 32.14 10.49 1.12
C TRP A 463 32.85 9.50 2.04
N SER A 464 33.56 9.95 3.08
CA SER A 464 34.40 9.10 3.92
C SER A 464 33.62 8.04 4.70
N ASP A 465 32.43 8.39 5.20
CA ASP A 465 31.73 7.57 6.19
C ASP A 465 30.63 6.70 5.57
N TYR A 466 30.07 7.09 4.42
CA TYR A 466 28.92 6.39 3.80
C TYR A 466 29.15 5.87 2.39
N LEU A 467 29.86 6.61 1.52
CA LEU A 467 30.03 6.23 0.11
C LEU A 467 31.32 5.41 -0.10
N LYS A 468 32.46 5.90 0.39
CA LYS A 468 33.76 5.27 0.22
C LYS A 468 33.80 3.81 0.72
N PRO A 469 33.32 3.44 1.93
CA PRO A 469 33.40 2.06 2.40
C PRO A 469 32.57 1.08 1.56
N LEU A 470 31.47 1.56 0.96
CA LEU A 470 30.63 0.79 0.06
C LEU A 470 31.31 0.57 -1.31
N LEU A 471 31.97 1.61 -1.84
CA LEU A 471 32.73 1.52 -3.09
C LEU A 471 33.99 0.65 -2.92
N GLU A 472 34.65 0.70 -1.76
CA GLU A 472 35.72 -0.24 -1.40
C GLU A 472 35.22 -1.69 -1.42
N ASP A 473 34.06 -2.02 -0.83
CA ASP A 473 33.49 -3.38 -0.89
C ASP A 473 32.99 -3.79 -2.30
N TYR A 474 32.65 -2.85 -3.19
CA TYR A 474 32.36 -3.13 -4.60
C TYR A 474 33.62 -3.49 -5.40
N LEU A 475 34.65 -2.66 -5.28
CA LEU A 475 35.93 -2.78 -6.00
C LEU A 475 36.83 -3.89 -5.44
N ARG A 476 36.52 -4.37 -4.23
CA ARG A 476 37.29 -5.35 -3.46
C ARG A 476 37.83 -6.51 -4.27
N GLY A 477 39.13 -6.50 -4.51
CA GLY A 477 39.84 -7.54 -5.27
C GLY A 477 40.08 -7.22 -6.75
N SER A 478 39.67 -6.03 -7.21
CA SER A 478 40.17 -5.41 -8.45
C SER A 478 41.68 -5.15 -8.33
N TYR A 479 42.38 -5.16 -9.47
CA TYR A 479 43.81 -4.84 -9.54
C TYR A 479 44.11 -3.34 -9.34
N GLU A 480 43.13 -2.48 -9.64
CA GLU A 480 43.27 -1.02 -9.71
C GLU A 480 42.33 -0.33 -8.69
N GLU A 481 42.04 -1.01 -7.57
CA GLU A 481 41.09 -0.61 -6.52
C GLU A 481 41.28 0.85 -6.05
N ALA A 482 42.52 1.28 -5.77
CA ALA A 482 42.80 2.64 -5.32
C ALA A 482 42.63 3.71 -6.41
N GLU A 483 43.18 3.47 -7.62
CA GLU A 483 43.11 4.42 -8.76
C GLU A 483 41.67 4.59 -9.26
N THR A 484 40.89 3.50 -9.21
CA THR A 484 39.45 3.52 -9.48
C THR A 484 38.69 4.32 -8.42
N LEU A 485 39.03 4.15 -7.14
CA LEU A 485 38.36 4.85 -6.03
C LEU A 485 38.67 6.36 -6.02
N ASP A 486 39.91 6.74 -6.38
CA ASP A 486 40.29 8.15 -6.57
C ASP A 486 39.53 8.75 -7.77
N THR A 487 39.43 8.03 -8.89
CA THR A 487 38.63 8.44 -10.07
C THR A 487 37.14 8.62 -9.72
N LEU A 488 36.59 7.77 -8.84
CA LEU A 488 35.22 7.89 -8.33
C LEU A 488 35.05 9.11 -7.38
N LYS A 489 36.08 9.47 -6.61
CA LYS A 489 36.07 10.70 -5.79
C LYS A 489 36.11 11.95 -6.68
N GLU A 490 36.98 12.00 -7.68
CA GLU A 490 37.03 13.12 -8.63
C GLU A 490 35.67 13.33 -9.30
N ALA A 491 35.00 12.25 -9.74
CA ALA A 491 33.65 12.31 -10.30
C ALA A 491 32.58 12.80 -9.30
N PHE A 492 32.66 12.37 -8.03
CA PHE A 492 31.79 12.84 -6.94
C PHE A 492 32.01 14.32 -6.57
N ASP A 493 33.17 14.89 -6.86
CA ASP A 493 33.47 16.31 -6.63
C ASP A 493 33.05 17.26 -7.76
N LEU A 494 32.66 16.71 -8.92
CA LEU A 494 32.14 17.51 -10.03
C LEU A 494 30.73 18.06 -9.71
N THR A 495 30.64 19.38 -9.60
CA THR A 495 29.38 20.14 -9.36
C THR A 495 28.73 20.67 -10.65
N ASN A 496 29.23 20.23 -11.81
CA ASN A 496 28.69 20.48 -13.16
C ASN A 496 28.32 19.15 -13.83
N ASN A 497 27.37 19.15 -14.77
CA ASN A 497 27.08 17.97 -15.58
C ASN A 497 28.01 17.95 -16.79
N GLU A 498 28.94 17.00 -16.87
CA GLU A 498 29.61 16.65 -18.13
C GLU A 498 28.81 15.59 -18.88
N GLN A 499 27.62 15.98 -19.35
CA GLN A 499 26.84 15.17 -20.30
C GLN A 499 27.03 15.74 -21.71
N THR A 500 27.92 15.12 -22.48
CA THR A 500 27.76 15.09 -23.95
C THR A 500 26.56 14.21 -24.28
N ASP A 501 25.64 14.71 -25.11
CA ASP A 501 24.46 13.96 -25.53
C ASP A 501 24.85 12.59 -26.12
N GLN A 502 24.21 11.52 -25.66
CA GLN A 502 24.33 10.20 -26.29
C GLN A 502 23.76 10.29 -27.71
N GLN A 503 24.62 10.13 -28.72
CA GLN A 503 24.15 9.96 -30.09
C GLN A 503 23.46 8.62 -30.21
N ASP A 504 22.17 8.65 -30.57
CA ASP A 504 21.37 7.48 -30.91
C ASP A 504 21.92 6.84 -32.19
N THR A 505 22.83 5.87 -32.03
CA THR A 505 23.40 5.10 -33.14
C THR A 505 22.40 4.05 -33.64
N GLY A 506 21.31 4.53 -34.25
CA GLY A 506 20.39 3.68 -35.01
C GLY A 506 21.13 3.01 -36.17
N ASP A 507 21.19 1.67 -36.14
CA ASP A 507 22.02 0.85 -37.02
C ASP A 507 21.40 0.67 -38.42
N ASP A 508 21.32 1.77 -39.17
CA ASP A 508 20.59 1.88 -40.43
C ASP A 508 21.49 1.54 -41.64
N ASN A 509 21.92 0.27 -41.79
CA ASN A 509 22.51 -0.25 -43.03
C ASN A 509 22.46 -1.79 -43.19
N ALA A 510 21.37 -2.30 -43.78
CA ALA A 510 21.29 -3.70 -44.23
C ALA A 510 20.53 -3.86 -45.56
N ASN A 511 21.01 -3.17 -46.61
CA ASN A 511 20.57 -3.38 -48.00
C ASN A 511 21.64 -4.16 -48.78
N HIS A 512 21.51 -5.50 -48.88
CA HIS A 512 21.82 -6.22 -50.13
C HIS A 512 21.28 -7.65 -50.22
#